data_AF-A0A7W3W397-F1
#
_entry.id   AF-A0A7W3W397-F1
#
_cell.length_a   1.000
_cell.length_b   1.000
_cell.length_c   1.000
_cell.angle_alpha   90.00
_cell.angle_beta   90.00
_cell.angle_gamma   90.00
#
_symmetry.space_group_name_H-M   'P 1'
#
loop_
_entity.id
_entity.type
_entity.pdbx_description
1 polymer ?
#
loop_
_entity_poly.entity_id
_entity_poly.type
_entity_poly.pdbx_seq_one_letter_code
_entity_poly.pdbx_strand_id
1 'polypeptide(L)'
;MRIRKNRPESIPAPIERRLRNLREPAPPEVAVAELARDVSRKIEELGPDAGAAAPLDAYIQAHKAKWVVEVKDQHNRLLIEIGKLEAETEALLESRRIRCEDQRDVMDDLDAAVAHALERVTDPDSPYHEPVRRSERKGGKP
;
A
#
# COMPACT_ATOMS: atom_id res chain seq x y z
N MET A 1 25.18 12.37 25.12
CA MET A 1 24.69 11.59 23.96
C MET A 1 23.27 12.06 23.63
N ARG A 2 23.06 12.77 22.50
CA ARG A 2 21.72 13.27 22.13
C ARG A 2 20.94 12.18 21.42
N ILE A 3 19.95 11.60 22.09
CA ILE A 3 18.99 10.67 21.51
C ILE A 3 18.23 11.45 20.43
N ARG A 4 18.48 11.12 19.15
CA ARG A 4 17.74 11.71 18.05
C ARG A 4 16.29 11.24 18.20
N LYS A 5 15.38 12.18 18.44
CA LYS A 5 13.92 11.93 18.44
C LYS A 5 13.59 11.13 17.19
N ASN A 6 12.92 9.98 17.39
CA ASN A 6 12.35 9.15 16.34
C ASN A 6 11.66 10.07 15.33
N ARG A 7 12.28 10.27 14.17
CA ARG A 7 11.54 10.77 13.02
C ARG A 7 10.49 9.71 12.72
N PRO A 8 9.21 10.07 12.53
CA PRO A 8 8.27 9.13 11.97
C PRO A 8 8.91 8.60 10.70
N GLU A 9 9.03 7.28 10.63
CA GLU A 9 9.71 6.60 9.52
C GLU A 9 9.04 7.08 8.25
N SER A 10 9.80 7.83 7.44
CA SER A 10 9.25 8.40 6.22
C SER A 10 8.79 7.25 5.35
N ILE A 11 7.54 7.33 4.88
CA ILE A 11 7.00 6.41 3.88
C ILE A 11 8.04 6.27 2.76
N PRO A 12 8.39 5.06 2.33
CA PRO A 12 9.36 4.87 1.26
C PRO A 12 8.97 5.72 0.04
N ALA A 13 9.93 6.47 -0.51
CA ALA A 13 9.68 7.42 -1.60
C ALA A 13 8.90 6.83 -2.80
N PRO A 14 9.05 5.54 -3.17
CA PRO A 14 8.22 4.91 -4.20
C PRO A 14 6.73 4.81 -3.81
N ILE A 15 6.43 4.41 -2.57
CA ILE A 15 5.07 4.32 -2.03
C ILE A 15 4.46 5.72 -1.93
N GLU A 16 5.23 6.69 -1.43
CA GLU A 16 4.77 8.09 -1.33
C GLU A 16 4.41 8.67 -2.70
N ARG A 17 5.25 8.42 -3.73
CA ARG A 17 4.98 8.87 -5.10
C ARG A 17 3.72 8.23 -5.68
N ARG A 18 3.52 6.91 -5.50
CA ARG A 18 2.31 6.21 -5.97
C ARG A 18 1.05 6.70 -5.26
N LEU A 19 1.10 6.90 -3.94
CA LEU A 19 -0.01 7.47 -3.16
C LEU A 19 -0.40 8.87 -3.65
N ARG A 20 0.58 9.71 -4.02
CA ARG A 20 0.32 11.02 -4.58
C ARG A 20 -0.45 10.92 -5.91
N ASN A 21 -0.02 10.03 -6.80
CA ASN A 21 -0.67 9.81 -8.09
C ASN A 21 -2.11 9.25 -7.95
N LEU A 22 -2.41 8.55 -6.85
CA LEU A 22 -3.77 8.06 -6.55
C LEU A 22 -4.71 9.15 -5.99
N ARG A 23 -4.17 10.29 -5.52
CA ARG A 23 -4.98 11.43 -5.05
C ARG A 23 -5.48 12.33 -6.18
N GLU A 24 -4.86 12.24 -7.35
CA GLU A 24 -5.13 13.14 -8.48
C GLU A 24 -6.25 12.74 -9.46
N PRO A 25 -6.87 11.54 -9.47
CA PRO A 25 -8.00 11.33 -10.36
C PRO A 25 -9.19 12.10 -9.80
N ALA A 26 -9.49 13.25 -10.41
CA ALA A 26 -10.79 13.89 -10.25
C ALA A 26 -11.88 12.86 -10.57
N PRO A 27 -12.97 12.82 -9.78
CA PRO A 27 -14.09 11.95 -10.11
C PRO A 27 -14.56 12.25 -11.54
N PRO A 28 -15.08 11.27 -12.28
CA PRO A 28 -15.50 11.47 -13.65
C PRO A 28 -16.66 12.48 -13.63
N GLU A 29 -16.35 13.70 -14.07
CA GLU A 29 -17.33 14.78 -14.14
C GLU A 29 -18.39 14.42 -15.18
N VAL A 30 -19.65 14.50 -14.80
CA VAL A 30 -20.73 14.46 -15.77
C VAL A 30 -20.66 15.77 -16.55
N ALA A 31 -20.36 15.71 -17.84
CA ALA A 31 -20.37 16.88 -18.71
C ALA A 31 -21.80 17.39 -18.91
N VAL A 32 -22.32 18.11 -17.91
CA VAL A 32 -23.73 18.55 -17.84
C VAL A 32 -24.13 19.37 -19.06
N ALA A 33 -23.20 20.16 -19.62
CA ALA A 33 -23.43 20.95 -20.82
C ALA A 33 -23.62 20.08 -22.09
N GLU A 34 -22.89 18.98 -22.21
CA GLU A 34 -23.03 18.03 -23.33
C GLU A 34 -24.31 17.22 -23.17
N LEU A 35 -24.60 16.76 -21.95
CA LEU A 35 -25.83 16.07 -21.62
C LEU A 35 -27.07 16.94 -21.91
N ALA A 36 -27.02 18.23 -21.55
CA ALA A 36 -28.11 19.16 -21.82
C ALA A 36 -28.35 19.35 -23.33
N ARG A 37 -27.29 19.48 -24.13
CA ARG A 37 -27.41 19.56 -25.60
C ARG A 37 -27.99 18.29 -26.20
N ASP A 38 -27.53 17.13 -25.72
CA ASP A 38 -28.01 15.84 -26.20
C ASP A 38 -29.49 15.61 -25.88
N VAL A 39 -29.92 16.01 -24.67
CA VAL A 39 -31.33 15.99 -24.24
C VAL A 39 -32.16 16.94 -25.10
N SER A 40 -31.70 18.18 -25.32
CA SER A 40 -32.39 19.15 -26.20
C SER A 40 -32.56 18.62 -27.63
N ARG A 41 -31.51 18.04 -28.21
CA ARG A 41 -31.58 17.42 -29.55
C ARG A 41 -32.58 16.25 -29.59
N LYS A 42 -32.61 15.41 -28.55
CA LYS A 42 -33.57 14.30 -28.44
C LYS A 42 -35.02 14.79 -28.40
N ILE A 43 -35.27 15.91 -27.71
CA ILE A 43 -36.59 16.54 -27.63
C ILE A 43 -37.01 17.09 -28.99
N GLU A 44 -36.08 17.74 -29.72
CA GLU A 44 -36.33 18.23 -31.08
C GLU A 44 -36.64 17.08 -32.06
N GLU A 45 -35.93 15.95 -31.96
CA GLU A 45 -36.15 14.75 -32.79
C GLU A 45 -37.53 14.10 -32.57
N LEU A 46 -38.07 14.19 -31.35
CA LEU A 46 -39.38 13.60 -31.01
C LEU A 46 -40.56 14.46 -31.51
N GLY A 47 -40.34 15.75 -31.78
CA GLY A 47 -41.37 16.68 -32.22
C GLY A 47 -42.34 17.13 -31.10
N PRO A 48 -43.12 18.20 -31.33
CA PRO A 48 -43.92 18.86 -30.28
C PRO A 48 -45.14 18.05 -29.79
N ASP A 49 -45.63 17.08 -30.56
CA ASP A 49 -46.84 16.30 -30.26
C ASP A 49 -46.54 14.90 -29.66
N ALA A 50 -45.29 14.47 -29.67
CA ALA A 50 -44.91 13.20 -29.05
C ALA A 50 -44.73 13.39 -27.54
N GLY A 51 -45.35 12.52 -26.74
CA GLY A 51 -45.12 12.47 -25.29
C GLY A 51 -43.66 12.18 -24.97
N ALA A 52 -42.82 13.21 -24.89
CA ALA A 52 -41.36 13.10 -24.79
C ALA A 52 -40.88 12.55 -23.44
N ALA A 53 -41.74 12.48 -22.42
CA ALA A 53 -41.36 12.12 -21.06
C ALA A 53 -40.74 10.72 -20.94
N ALA A 54 -41.34 9.70 -21.55
CA ALA A 54 -40.85 8.32 -21.42
C ALA A 54 -39.52 8.04 -22.17
N PRO A 55 -39.33 8.50 -23.42
CA PRO A 55 -38.03 8.39 -24.10
C PRO A 55 -36.92 9.18 -23.41
N LEU A 56 -37.24 10.36 -22.85
CA LEU A 56 -36.26 11.18 -22.13
C LEU A 56 -35.81 10.51 -20.84
N ASP A 57 -36.76 9.97 -20.05
CA ASP A 57 -36.43 9.26 -18.83
C ASP A 57 -35.59 8.01 -19.15
N ALA A 58 -35.96 7.22 -20.17
CA ALA A 58 -35.16 6.08 -20.61
C ALA A 58 -33.72 6.47 -21.00
N TYR A 59 -33.53 7.59 -21.70
CA TYR A 59 -32.20 8.12 -22.05
C TYR A 59 -31.40 8.54 -20.80
N ILE A 60 -32.04 9.28 -19.88
CA ILE A 60 -31.41 9.71 -18.63
C ILE A 60 -31.02 8.51 -17.77
N GLN A 61 -31.88 7.50 -17.64
CA GLN A 61 -31.58 6.28 -16.88
C GLN A 61 -30.43 5.48 -17.50
N ALA A 62 -30.40 5.34 -18.84
CA ALA A 62 -29.30 4.67 -19.53
C ALA A 62 -27.96 5.38 -19.30
N HIS A 63 -27.95 6.72 -19.34
CA HIS A 63 -26.73 7.48 -19.09
C HIS A 63 -26.28 7.39 -17.62
N LYS A 64 -27.23 7.46 -16.67
CA LYS A 64 -26.93 7.24 -15.24
C LYS A 64 -26.33 5.85 -15.02
N ALA A 65 -26.90 4.82 -15.61
CA ALA A 65 -26.39 3.45 -15.50
C ALA A 65 -24.95 3.34 -16.04
N LYS A 66 -24.67 3.93 -17.20
CA LYS A 66 -23.31 3.97 -17.77
C LYS A 66 -22.32 4.69 -16.84
N TRP A 67 -22.67 5.86 -16.34
CA TRP A 67 -21.83 6.62 -15.43
C TRP A 67 -21.55 5.86 -14.12
N VAL A 68 -22.57 5.18 -13.56
CA VAL A 68 -22.41 4.34 -12.36
C VAL A 68 -21.44 3.19 -12.60
N VAL A 69 -21.50 2.54 -13.77
CA VAL A 69 -20.55 1.49 -14.14
C VAL A 69 -19.12 2.04 -14.24
N GLU A 70 -18.93 3.17 -14.91
CA GLU A 70 -17.62 3.83 -15.03
C GLU A 70 -17.03 4.22 -13.67
N VAL A 71 -17.84 4.82 -12.79
CA VAL A 71 -17.44 5.16 -11.42
C VAL A 71 -17.05 3.91 -10.63
N LYS A 72 -17.84 2.83 -10.74
CA LYS A 72 -17.57 1.56 -10.06
C LYS A 72 -16.27 0.93 -10.54
N ASP A 73 -15.99 0.96 -11.84
CA ASP A 73 -14.77 0.42 -12.40
C ASP A 73 -13.53 1.23 -11.96
N GLN A 74 -13.64 2.56 -11.95
CA GLN A 74 -12.58 3.41 -11.39
C GLN A 74 -12.36 3.16 -9.90
N HIS A 75 -13.43 3.03 -9.12
CA HIS A 75 -13.37 2.71 -7.70
C HIS A 75 -12.67 1.36 -7.44
N ASN A 76 -13.08 0.32 -8.17
CA ASN A 76 -12.47 -1.01 -8.07
C ASN A 76 -10.98 -0.98 -8.42
N ARG A 77 -10.61 -0.23 -9.47
CA ARG A 77 -9.20 -0.05 -9.85
C ARG A 77 -8.39 0.63 -8.75
N LEU A 78 -8.94 1.67 -8.11
CA LEU A 78 -8.29 2.36 -6.99
C LEU A 78 -8.16 1.44 -5.77
N LEU A 79 -9.19 0.66 -5.43
CA LEU A 79 -9.12 -0.33 -4.35
C LEU A 79 -8.02 -1.36 -4.58
N ILE A 80 -7.88 -1.86 -5.81
CA ILE A 80 -6.81 -2.80 -6.17
C ILE A 80 -5.43 -2.16 -5.98
N GLU A 81 -5.22 -0.92 -6.42
CA GLU A 81 -3.94 -0.23 -6.23
C GLU A 81 -3.63 0.06 -4.76
N ILE A 82 -4.63 0.43 -3.96
CA ILE A 82 -4.49 0.59 -2.51
C ILE A 82 -4.08 -0.73 -1.85
N GLY A 83 -4.76 -1.84 -2.18
CA GLY A 83 -4.42 -3.16 -1.65
C GLY A 83 -3.00 -3.61 -2.02
N LYS A 84 -2.52 -3.29 -3.22
CA LYS A 84 -1.11 -3.53 -3.59
C LYS A 84 -0.13 -2.74 -2.74
N LEU A 85 -0.43 -1.46 -2.47
CA LEU A 85 0.43 -0.60 -1.64
C LEU A 85 0.43 -1.06 -0.18
N GLU A 86 -0.70 -1.53 0.33
CA GLU A 86 -0.81 -2.13 1.66
C GLU A 86 0.10 -3.37 1.77
N ALA A 87 -0.03 -4.32 0.83
CA ALA A 87 0.81 -5.52 0.80
C ALA A 87 2.32 -5.19 0.66
N GLU A 88 2.68 -4.20 -0.17
CA GLU A 88 4.07 -3.74 -0.32
C GLU A 88 4.61 -3.14 0.99
N THR A 89 3.77 -2.38 1.72
CA THR A 89 4.14 -1.79 3.00
C THR A 89 4.32 -2.86 4.07
N GLU A 90 3.42 -3.84 4.13
CA GLU A 90 3.51 -4.97 5.07
C GLU A 90 4.78 -5.80 4.82
N ALA A 91 5.11 -6.08 3.55
CA ALA A 91 6.34 -6.79 3.19
C ALA A 91 7.60 -6.03 3.62
N LEU A 92 7.61 -4.69 3.52
CA LEU A 92 8.73 -3.87 3.98
C LEU A 92 8.86 -3.85 5.50
N LEU A 93 7.74 -3.78 6.23
CA LEU A 93 7.74 -3.86 7.69
C LEU A 93 8.30 -5.21 8.16
N GLU A 94 7.85 -6.30 7.54
CA GLU A 94 8.31 -7.64 7.87
C GLU A 94 9.79 -7.84 7.53
N SER A 95 10.24 -7.40 6.36
CA SER A 95 11.67 -7.41 5.99
C SER A 95 12.52 -6.64 7.00
N ARG A 96 12.03 -5.50 7.48
CA ARG A 96 12.73 -4.71 8.49
C ARG A 96 12.76 -5.40 9.85
N ARG A 97 11.65 -6.03 10.26
CA ARG A 97 11.57 -6.82 11.49
C ARG A 97 12.64 -7.92 11.49
N ILE A 98 12.70 -8.71 10.41
CA ILE A 98 13.70 -9.77 10.23
C ILE A 98 15.11 -9.19 10.33
N ARG A 99 15.39 -8.07 9.65
CA ARG A 99 16.72 -7.45 9.71
C ARG A 99 17.11 -6.98 11.10
N CYS A 100 16.16 -6.43 11.87
CA CYS A 100 16.40 -6.03 13.26
C CYS A 100 16.64 -7.25 14.17
N GLU A 101 15.94 -8.36 13.93
CA GLU A 101 16.18 -9.64 14.61
C GLU A 101 17.56 -10.20 14.27
N ASP A 102 17.94 -10.20 12.99
CA ASP A 102 19.29 -10.60 12.54
C ASP A 102 20.38 -9.77 13.22
N GLN A 103 20.20 -8.44 13.29
CA GLN A 103 21.17 -7.56 13.95
C GLN A 103 21.27 -7.83 15.45
N ARG A 104 20.15 -8.16 16.10
CA ARG A 104 20.13 -8.52 17.51
C ARG A 104 20.86 -9.83 17.75
N ASP A 105 20.61 -10.85 16.93
CA ASP A 105 21.33 -12.14 17.01
C ASP A 105 22.85 -11.93 16.91
N VAL A 106 23.30 -11.12 15.96
CA VAL A 106 24.74 -10.81 15.78
C VAL A 106 25.31 -10.08 16.99
N MET A 107 24.56 -9.15 17.60
CA MET A 107 25.00 -8.48 18.82
C MET A 107 25.10 -9.44 20.00
N ASP A 108 24.12 -10.33 20.17
CA ASP A 108 24.14 -11.35 21.22
C ASP A 108 25.34 -12.30 21.05
N ASP A 109 25.69 -12.67 19.81
CA ASP A 109 26.88 -13.49 19.49
C ASP A 109 28.19 -12.75 19.81
N LEU A 110 28.26 -11.46 19.50
CA LEU A 110 29.42 -10.63 19.84
C LEU A 110 29.59 -10.48 21.35
N ASP A 111 28.50 -10.25 22.08
CA ASP A 111 28.52 -10.14 23.54
C ASP A 111 28.99 -11.46 24.17
N ALA A 112 28.53 -12.62 23.67
CA ALA A 112 28.99 -13.92 24.11
C ALA A 112 30.49 -14.16 23.81
N ALA A 113 30.94 -13.81 22.61
CA ALA A 113 32.34 -13.92 22.22
C ALA A 113 33.26 -13.01 23.06
N VAL A 114 32.83 -11.79 23.38
CA VAL A 114 33.57 -10.86 24.24
C VAL A 114 33.62 -11.39 25.68
N ALA A 115 32.50 -11.86 26.24
CA ALA A 115 32.47 -12.44 27.58
C ALA A 115 33.43 -13.63 27.68
N HIS A 116 33.45 -14.49 26.67
CA HIS A 116 34.37 -15.63 26.59
C HIS A 116 35.84 -15.20 26.46
N ALA A 117 36.15 -14.22 25.61
CA ALA A 117 37.50 -13.70 25.49
C ALA A 117 38.00 -13.11 26.82
N LEU A 118 37.13 -12.43 27.57
CA LEU A 118 37.44 -11.92 28.91
C LEU A 118 37.65 -13.08 29.91
N GLU A 119 36.81 -14.11 29.88
CA GLU A 119 36.97 -15.31 30.71
C GLU A 119 38.34 -15.95 30.48
N ARG A 120 38.79 -16.03 29.22
CA ARG A 120 40.10 -16.60 28.88
C ARG A 120 41.31 -15.77 29.34
N VAL A 121 41.15 -14.46 29.42
CA VAL A 121 42.19 -13.61 30.04
C VAL A 121 42.33 -13.94 31.53
N THR A 122 41.23 -14.31 32.18
CA THR A 122 41.22 -14.70 33.60
C THR A 122 41.49 -16.18 33.86
N ASP A 123 41.16 -17.07 32.91
CA ASP A 123 41.36 -18.51 32.95
C ASP A 123 41.81 -19.03 31.55
N PRO A 124 43.11 -19.13 31.30
CA PRO A 124 43.67 -19.47 29.98
C PRO A 124 43.23 -20.83 29.42
N ASP A 125 42.83 -21.76 30.29
CA ASP A 125 42.45 -23.13 29.96
C ASP A 125 40.97 -23.27 29.55
N SER A 126 40.19 -22.17 29.59
CA SER A 126 38.80 -22.19 29.13
C SER A 126 38.69 -22.57 27.63
N PRO A 127 37.81 -23.54 27.26
CA PRO A 127 37.66 -24.04 25.90
C PRO A 127 37.14 -22.97 24.95
N TYR A 128 37.43 -23.06 23.63
CA TYR A 128 36.97 -22.05 22.65
C TYR A 128 35.44 -21.97 22.55
N HIS A 129 34.89 -20.75 22.44
CA HIS A 129 33.48 -20.57 22.17
C HIS A 129 33.12 -21.06 20.77
N GLU A 130 32.18 -22.02 20.70
CA GLU A 130 31.50 -22.39 19.46
C GLU A 130 30.18 -21.61 19.37
N PRO A 131 30.03 -20.70 18.38
CA PRO A 131 28.77 -20.01 18.16
C PRO A 131 27.67 -21.03 17.83
N VAL A 132 26.54 -20.97 18.54
CA VAL A 132 25.38 -21.82 18.24
C VAL A 132 24.83 -21.43 16.88
N ARG A 133 24.77 -22.39 15.94
CA ARG A 133 24.31 -22.10 14.58
C ARG A 133 22.85 -21.67 14.58
N ARG A 134 22.48 -20.81 13.64
CA ARG A 134 21.10 -20.30 13.51
C ARG A 134 20.04 -21.41 13.37
N SER A 135 20.41 -22.52 12.71
CA SER A 135 19.60 -23.73 12.55
C SER A 135 19.36 -24.50 13.86
N GLU A 136 20.14 -24.24 14.91
CA GLU A 136 20.09 -24.93 16.20
C GLU A 136 19.36 -24.11 17.27
N ARG A 137 19.06 -22.82 17.01
CA ARG A 137 18.21 -21.99 17.86
C ARG A 137 16.73 -22.36 17.67
N LYS A 138 15.99 -22.54 18.76
CA LYS A 138 14.53 -22.82 18.73
C LYS A 138 13.81 -21.76 17.88
N GLY A 139 13.29 -22.17 16.73
CA GLY A 139 12.56 -21.30 15.80
C GLY A 139 13.31 -20.94 14.51
N GLY A 140 14.57 -21.34 14.33
CA GLY A 140 15.30 -21.16 13.08
C GLY A 140 14.69 -21.99 11.95
N LYS A 141 13.91 -21.36 11.06
CA LYS A 141 13.66 -21.95 9.75
C LYS A 141 14.94 -21.84 8.91
N PRO A 142 15.26 -22.87 8.10
CA PRO A 142 16.43 -22.87 7.22
C PRO A 142 16.39 -21.72 6.22
#